data_AF-A0A2M8PWU1-F1
#
_entry.id   AF-A0A2M8PWU1-F1
#
_cell.length_a   1.000
_cell.length_b   1.000
_cell.length_c   1.000
_cell.angle_alpha   90.00
_cell.angle_beta   90.00
_cell.angle_gamma   90.00
#
_symmetry.space_group_name_H-M   'P 1'
#
loop_
_entity.id
_entity.type
_entity.pdbx_description
1 polymer ?
#
loop_
_entity_poly.entity_id
_entity_poly.type
_entity_poly.pdbx_seq_one_letter_code
_entity_poly.pdbx_strand_id
1 'polypeptide(L)'
;ALALAAQTGKDARLVELVLREAQGISRVGAKVIITRHRLGFVSANSGVDQSNVRGDDNWALLLPENPDRSARWLRERLGALCGVAPAVILSDTHGRPHRFGNVGVAIGAAGIPALLDLRGRADLFGRRLQHTEIGLADELAAAADLISGQAAEGLPVVLIRGYRLPEGAPEDGKAADLYRPPHMDLYG
;
A
#
# COMPACT_ATOMS: atom_id res chain seq x y z
N ALA A 1 13.61 -18.77 9.92
CA ALA A 1 12.94 -18.01 11.00
C ALA A 1 13.78 -17.88 12.28
N LEU A 2 14.21 -18.97 12.94
CA LEU A 2 14.83 -18.93 14.28
C LEU A 2 16.02 -17.96 14.42
N ALA A 3 16.95 -17.94 13.46
CA ALA A 3 18.10 -17.03 13.50
C ALA A 3 17.69 -15.54 13.46
N LEU A 4 16.73 -15.18 12.60
CA LEU A 4 16.21 -13.82 12.50
C LEU A 4 15.40 -13.42 13.72
N ALA A 5 14.66 -14.37 14.31
CA ALA A 5 13.95 -14.16 15.57
C ALA A 5 14.93 -13.80 16.70
N ALA A 6 16.04 -14.54 16.83
CA ALA A 6 17.08 -14.24 17.79
C ALA A 6 17.74 -12.87 17.55
N GLN A 7 17.98 -12.51 16.28
CA GLN A 7 18.57 -11.21 15.92
C GLN A 7 17.64 -10.02 16.18
N THR A 8 16.34 -10.19 15.95
CA THR A 8 15.34 -9.10 16.01
C THR A 8 14.54 -9.06 17.30
N GLY A 9 14.71 -10.05 18.17
CA GLY A 9 13.92 -10.22 19.39
C GLY A 9 12.42 -10.48 19.14
N LYS A 10 12.05 -10.88 17.92
CA LYS A 10 10.65 -11.20 17.54
C LYS A 10 10.33 -12.67 17.79
N ASP A 11 9.04 -12.98 17.91
CA ASP A 11 8.56 -14.37 17.92
C ASP A 11 8.94 -15.06 16.59
N ALA A 12 9.54 -16.25 16.69
CA ALA A 12 9.96 -17.03 15.53
C ALA A 12 8.79 -17.44 14.62
N ARG A 13 7.58 -17.62 15.17
CA ARG A 13 6.36 -17.91 14.41
C ARG A 13 5.94 -16.71 13.58
N LEU A 14 6.03 -15.50 14.14
CA LEU A 14 5.77 -14.27 13.41
C LEU A 14 6.80 -14.09 12.29
N VAL A 15 8.09 -14.28 12.61
CA VAL A 15 9.16 -14.22 11.61
C VAL A 15 8.95 -15.25 10.50
N GLU A 16 8.48 -16.46 10.81
CA GLU A 16 8.13 -17.45 9.80
C GLU A 16 7.03 -16.97 8.85
N LEU A 17 5.97 -16.33 9.37
CA LEU A 17 4.94 -15.70 8.54
C LEU A 17 5.52 -14.62 7.63
N VAL A 18 6.34 -13.71 8.18
CA VAL A 18 7.04 -12.68 7.39
C VAL A 18 7.83 -13.30 6.25
N LEU A 19 8.57 -14.38 6.49
CA LEU A 19 9.38 -15.04 5.46
C LEU A 19 8.55 -15.74 4.39
N ARG A 20 7.37 -16.28 4.73
CA ARG A 20 6.45 -16.89 3.75
C ARG A 20 5.83 -15.85 2.82
N GLU A 21 5.65 -14.64 3.33
CA GLU A 21 5.11 -13.50 2.60
C GLU A 21 6.17 -12.76 1.78
N ALA A 22 7.45 -12.99 2.05
CA ALA A 22 8.57 -12.33 1.40
C ALA A 22 9.10 -13.08 0.17
N GLN A 23 9.44 -12.35 -0.88
CA GLN A 23 10.31 -12.83 -1.96
C GLN A 23 11.79 -12.70 -1.59
N GLY A 24 12.12 -11.79 -0.67
CA GLY A 24 13.49 -11.56 -0.23
C GLY A 24 13.56 -10.58 0.93
N ILE A 25 14.68 -10.61 1.64
CA ILE A 25 14.99 -9.68 2.72
C ILE A 25 15.87 -8.57 2.14
N SER A 26 15.42 -7.32 2.29
CA SER A 26 16.21 -6.14 1.91
C SER A 26 17.14 -5.76 3.06
N ARG A 27 16.64 -5.65 4.30
CA ARG A 27 17.44 -5.27 5.48
C ARG A 27 16.90 -5.90 6.75
N VAL A 28 17.78 -6.11 7.74
CA VAL A 28 17.40 -6.56 9.09
C VAL A 28 17.89 -5.51 10.09
N GLY A 29 16.96 -4.91 10.81
CA GLY A 29 17.22 -4.00 11.92
C GLY A 29 16.93 -4.66 13.27
N ALA A 30 17.18 -3.96 14.38
CA ALA A 30 17.07 -4.52 15.73
C ALA A 30 15.66 -5.04 16.09
N LYS A 31 14.59 -4.53 15.48
CA LYS A 31 13.19 -4.94 15.72
C LYS A 31 12.33 -4.97 14.45
N VAL A 32 12.96 -4.97 13.29
CA VAL A 32 12.25 -4.88 12.00
C VAL A 32 12.99 -5.66 10.94
N ILE A 33 12.23 -6.38 10.12
CA ILE A 33 12.76 -7.07 8.94
C ILE A 33 12.15 -6.35 7.74
N ILE A 34 12.97 -5.63 6.97
CA ILE A 34 12.51 -5.02 5.72
C ILE A 34 12.57 -6.08 4.64
N THR A 35 11.42 -6.37 4.04
CA THR A 35 11.25 -7.44 3.07
C THR A 35 10.61 -6.92 1.80
N ARG A 36 10.99 -7.50 0.67
CA ARG A 36 10.20 -7.39 -0.56
C ARG A 36 9.05 -8.39 -0.47
N HIS A 37 7.84 -7.88 -0.32
CA HIS A 37 6.63 -8.69 -0.24
C HIS A 37 6.37 -9.42 -1.57
N ARG A 38 5.68 -10.56 -1.54
CA ARG A 38 5.27 -11.30 -2.75
C ARG A 38 4.36 -10.52 -3.71
N LEU A 39 3.76 -9.42 -3.23
CA LEU A 39 2.97 -8.48 -4.03
C LEU A 39 3.84 -7.40 -4.72
N GLY A 40 5.13 -7.32 -4.42
CA GLY A 40 6.10 -6.49 -5.16
C GLY A 40 6.62 -5.26 -4.40
N PHE A 41 5.86 -4.72 -3.43
CA PHE A 41 6.31 -3.60 -2.60
C PHE A 41 7.32 -4.03 -1.53
N VAL A 42 8.07 -3.05 -1.01
CA VAL A 42 9.01 -3.24 0.09
C VAL A 42 8.41 -2.65 1.36
N SER A 43 8.26 -3.46 2.40
CA SER A 43 7.67 -3.03 3.66
C SER A 43 8.34 -3.67 4.87
N ALA A 44 8.03 -3.13 6.04
CA ALA A 44 8.41 -3.73 7.31
C ALA A 44 7.58 -5.00 7.56
N ASN A 45 8.27 -6.08 7.92
CA ASN A 45 7.71 -7.38 8.30
C ASN A 45 6.68 -7.90 7.29
N SER A 46 6.85 -7.64 5.99
CA SER A 46 5.91 -8.08 4.95
C SER A 46 4.46 -7.61 5.17
N GLY A 47 4.24 -6.51 5.90
CA GLY A 47 2.89 -6.06 6.26
C GLY A 47 2.14 -7.00 7.21
N VAL A 48 2.84 -7.98 7.80
CA VAL A 48 2.27 -8.84 8.85
C VAL A 48 2.12 -8.02 10.12
N ASP A 49 0.89 -7.94 10.62
CA ASP A 49 0.54 -7.18 11.82
C ASP A 49 -0.05 -8.09 12.91
N GLN A 50 0.17 -7.76 14.17
CA GLN A 50 -0.51 -8.35 15.32
C GLN A 50 -1.39 -7.32 16.06
N SER A 51 -1.27 -6.04 15.71
CA SER A 51 -2.08 -4.97 16.27
C SER A 51 -3.53 -5.07 15.77
N ASN A 52 -4.48 -4.62 16.61
CA ASN A 52 -5.91 -4.58 16.28
C ASN A 52 -6.53 -5.93 15.82
N VAL A 53 -5.88 -7.06 16.07
CA VAL A 53 -6.43 -8.39 15.83
C VAL A 53 -7.19 -8.86 17.07
N ARG A 54 -8.44 -9.30 16.89
CA ARG A 54 -9.19 -9.97 17.97
C ARG A 54 -8.60 -11.36 18.19
N GLY A 55 -7.81 -11.52 19.23
CA GLY A 55 -7.14 -12.76 19.60
C GLY A 55 -6.14 -12.53 20.73
N ASP A 56 -5.50 -13.61 21.19
CA ASP A 56 -4.27 -13.50 21.99
C ASP A 56 -3.05 -13.30 21.07
N ASP A 57 -1.85 -13.27 21.64
CA ASP A 57 -0.58 -13.07 20.90
C ASP A 57 -0.25 -14.19 19.88
N ASN A 58 -1.13 -15.18 19.71
CA ASN A 58 -1.00 -16.25 18.71
C ASN A 58 -1.62 -15.91 17.36
N TRP A 59 -2.31 -14.78 17.23
CA TRP A 59 -2.89 -14.33 15.97
C TRP A 59 -2.01 -13.30 15.27
N ALA A 60 -2.06 -13.33 13.94
CA ALA A 60 -1.46 -12.34 13.07
C ALA A 60 -2.37 -12.10 11.86
N LEU A 61 -2.44 -10.86 11.41
CA LEU A 61 -3.10 -10.45 10.19
C LEU A 61 -2.08 -10.45 9.05
N LEU A 62 -2.39 -11.23 8.02
CA LEU A 62 -1.69 -11.18 6.74
C LEU A 62 -2.43 -10.23 5.79
N LEU A 63 -1.69 -9.67 4.84
CA LEU A 63 -2.30 -8.89 3.77
C LEU A 63 -3.16 -9.76 2.84
N PRO A 64 -4.15 -9.17 2.16
CA PRO A 64 -4.95 -9.90 1.18
C PRO A 64 -4.06 -10.57 0.11
N GLU A 65 -4.43 -11.77 -0.32
CA GLU A 65 -3.66 -12.52 -1.33
C GLU A 65 -3.51 -11.75 -2.66
N ASN A 66 -4.52 -10.96 -3.03
CA ASN A 66 -4.51 -10.07 -4.18
C ASN A 66 -5.37 -8.83 -3.87
N PRO A 67 -4.78 -7.76 -3.32
CA PRO A 67 -5.56 -6.59 -2.89
C PRO A 67 -6.22 -5.83 -4.06
N ASP A 68 -5.61 -5.80 -5.25
CA ASP A 68 -6.24 -5.20 -6.44
C ASP A 68 -7.52 -5.95 -6.84
N ARG A 69 -7.52 -7.28 -6.77
CA ARG A 69 -8.72 -8.10 -6.98
C ARG A 69 -9.77 -7.82 -5.91
N SER A 70 -9.36 -7.72 -4.64
CA SER A 70 -10.26 -7.37 -3.54
C SER A 70 -10.90 -5.99 -3.74
N ALA A 71 -10.11 -4.99 -4.16
CA ALA A 71 -10.61 -3.64 -4.48
C ALA A 71 -11.63 -3.67 -5.62
N ARG A 72 -11.34 -4.41 -6.70
CA ARG A 72 -12.26 -4.57 -7.83
C ARG A 72 -13.56 -5.24 -7.42
N TRP A 73 -13.47 -6.32 -6.65
CA TRP A 73 -14.66 -7.01 -6.12
C TRP A 73 -15.50 -6.08 -5.25
N LEU A 74 -14.89 -5.32 -4.33
CA LEU A 74 -15.60 -4.34 -3.49
C LEU A 74 -16.31 -3.29 -4.35
N ARG A 75 -15.63 -2.75 -5.36
CA ARG A 75 -16.20 -1.78 -6.30
C ARG A 75 -17.43 -2.34 -7.04
N GLU A 76 -17.33 -3.56 -7.57
CA GLU A 76 -18.44 -4.23 -8.26
C GLU A 76 -19.62 -4.48 -7.32
N ARG A 77 -19.36 -4.93 -6.10
CA ARG A 77 -20.39 -5.15 -5.07
C ARG A 77 -21.08 -3.86 -4.66
N LEU A 78 -20.33 -2.77 -4.45
CA LEU A 78 -20.89 -1.45 -4.18
C LEU A 78 -21.74 -0.96 -5.36
N GLY A 79 -21.26 -1.17 -6.59
CA GLY A 79 -22.04 -0.89 -7.80
C GLY A 79 -23.38 -1.61 -7.82
N ALA A 80 -23.38 -2.92 -7.55
CA ALA A 80 -24.59 -3.73 -7.53
C ALA A 80 -25.55 -3.36 -6.39
N LEU A 81 -25.04 -2.98 -5.21
CA LEU A 81 -25.85 -2.69 -4.02
C LEU A 81 -26.36 -1.25 -3.99
N CYS A 82 -25.59 -0.30 -4.50
CA CYS A 82 -25.85 1.14 -4.34
C CYS A 82 -26.13 1.87 -5.67
N GLY A 83 -26.00 1.18 -6.81
CA GLY A 83 -26.16 1.77 -8.14
C GLY A 83 -25.00 2.66 -8.59
N VAL A 84 -23.95 2.78 -7.77
CA VAL A 84 -22.73 3.56 -8.05
C VAL A 84 -21.53 2.70 -7.71
N ALA A 85 -20.57 2.62 -8.63
CA ALA A 85 -19.32 1.87 -8.47
C ALA A 85 -18.15 2.85 -8.23
N PRO A 86 -17.96 3.36 -6.99
CA PRO A 86 -16.87 4.30 -6.70
C PRO A 86 -15.51 3.66 -6.93
N ALA A 87 -14.48 4.47 -7.14
CA ALA A 87 -13.12 4.00 -7.02
C ALA A 87 -12.89 3.43 -5.62
N VAL A 88 -12.12 2.34 -5.52
CA VAL A 88 -11.77 1.69 -4.26
C VAL A 88 -10.26 1.62 -4.17
N ILE A 89 -9.71 2.11 -3.06
CA ILE A 89 -8.31 1.97 -2.68
C ILE A 89 -8.28 1.19 -1.37
N LEU A 90 -7.49 0.12 -1.33
CA LEU A 90 -7.12 -0.56 -0.10
C LEU A 90 -5.77 0.00 0.34
N SER A 91 -5.71 0.48 1.58
CA SER A 91 -4.50 1.08 2.15
C SER A 91 -3.95 0.28 3.32
N ASP A 92 -2.66 0.44 3.54
CA ASP A 92 -1.94 -0.09 4.70
C ASP A 92 -0.92 0.94 5.21
N THR A 93 -0.51 0.83 6.47
CA THR A 93 0.37 1.79 7.14
C THR A 93 1.83 1.41 6.95
N HIS A 94 2.59 2.19 6.17
CA HIS A 94 3.98 1.88 5.86
C HIS A 94 4.93 2.97 6.36
N GLY A 95 6.10 2.54 6.84
CA GLY A 95 7.25 3.43 6.99
C GLY A 95 7.89 3.74 5.63
N ARG A 96 8.83 4.69 5.59
CA ARG A 96 9.49 5.09 4.33
C ARG A 96 10.96 5.47 4.54
N PRO A 97 11.83 5.27 3.53
CA PRO A 97 13.21 5.73 3.61
C PRO A 97 13.33 7.23 3.92
N HIS A 98 14.40 7.59 4.63
CA HIS A 98 14.81 8.98 4.92
C HIS A 98 13.87 9.82 5.80
N ARG A 99 12.72 9.31 6.25
CA ARG A 99 11.79 10.05 7.12
C ARG A 99 11.27 9.17 8.25
N PHE A 100 11.16 9.74 9.45
CA PHE A 100 10.38 9.16 10.53
C PHE A 100 8.88 9.37 10.31
N GLY A 101 8.08 8.49 10.91
CA GLY A 101 6.62 8.48 10.80
C GLY A 101 6.11 7.59 9.67
N ASN A 102 5.07 6.82 9.97
CA ASN A 102 4.36 6.03 8.98
C ASN A 102 3.31 6.88 8.26
N VAL A 103 2.88 6.43 7.09
CA VAL A 103 1.76 6.98 6.34
C VAL A 103 0.96 5.87 5.68
N GLY A 104 -0.32 6.12 5.43
CA GLY A 104 -1.13 5.28 4.54
C GLY A 104 -0.55 5.25 3.13
N VAL A 105 -0.39 4.04 2.59
CA VAL A 105 -0.02 3.77 1.19
C VAL A 105 -1.02 2.81 0.57
N ALA A 106 -1.17 2.84 -0.75
CA ALA A 106 -2.06 1.97 -1.48
C ALA A 106 -1.44 0.57 -1.68
N ILE A 107 -2.15 -0.46 -1.24
CA ILE A 107 -1.81 -1.86 -1.49
C ILE A 107 -2.72 -2.52 -2.53
N GLY A 108 -3.89 -1.93 -2.82
CA GLY A 108 -4.80 -2.35 -3.89
C GLY A 108 -5.61 -1.17 -4.43
N ALA A 109 -5.95 -1.19 -5.72
CA ALA A 109 -6.75 -0.15 -6.36
C ALA A 109 -7.70 -0.70 -7.44
N ALA A 110 -8.85 -0.04 -7.62
CA ALA A 110 -9.77 -0.28 -8.73
C ALA A 110 -10.64 0.96 -9.03
N GLY A 111 -10.88 1.23 -10.31
CA GLY A 111 -11.66 2.37 -10.80
C GLY A 111 -10.94 3.72 -10.68
N ILE A 112 -9.62 3.70 -10.55
CA ILE A 112 -8.74 4.88 -10.52
C ILE A 112 -7.30 4.45 -10.88
N PRO A 113 -6.52 5.26 -11.63
CA PRO A 113 -5.11 4.98 -11.85
C PRO A 113 -4.34 5.14 -10.54
N ALA A 114 -3.60 4.11 -10.14
CA ALA A 114 -2.76 4.20 -8.95
C ALA A 114 -1.55 5.11 -9.20
N LEU A 115 -0.85 4.90 -10.32
CA LEU A 115 0.19 5.77 -10.85
C LEU A 115 -0.38 6.63 -11.97
N LEU A 116 -0.30 7.95 -11.82
CA LEU A 116 -0.74 8.91 -12.81
C LEU A 116 0.47 9.48 -13.55
N ASP A 117 0.66 9.05 -14.80
CA ASP A 117 1.72 9.56 -15.67
C ASP A 117 1.29 10.87 -16.35
N LEU A 118 1.99 11.96 -16.02
CA LEU A 118 1.78 13.27 -16.62
C LEU A 118 2.87 13.64 -17.63
N ARG A 119 3.80 12.74 -17.96
CA ARG A 119 4.84 12.99 -18.96
C ARG A 119 4.21 13.33 -20.31
N GLY A 120 4.87 14.25 -21.02
CA GLY A 120 4.41 14.76 -22.31
C GLY A 120 3.32 15.84 -22.23
N ARG A 121 2.63 16.01 -21.09
CA ARG A 121 1.69 17.12 -20.88
C ARG A 121 2.42 18.45 -20.75
N ALA A 122 1.74 19.53 -21.13
CA ALA A 122 2.23 20.89 -20.96
C ALA A 122 2.08 21.35 -19.51
N ASP A 123 3.10 21.99 -18.98
CA ASP A 123 3.02 22.77 -17.75
C ASP A 123 2.32 24.13 -17.99
N LEU A 124 2.27 24.96 -16.95
CA LEU A 124 1.66 26.30 -17.00
C LEU A 124 2.24 27.21 -18.10
N PHE A 125 3.46 26.93 -18.58
CA PHE A 125 4.18 27.73 -19.57
C PHE A 125 4.37 26.98 -20.90
N GLY A 126 3.60 25.92 -21.14
CA GLY A 126 3.64 25.15 -22.39
C GLY A 126 4.81 24.18 -22.51
N ARG A 127 5.64 24.00 -21.47
CA ARG A 127 6.79 23.08 -21.51
C ARG A 127 6.32 21.67 -21.21
N ARG A 128 6.85 20.69 -21.95
CA ARG A 128 6.51 19.28 -21.74
C ARG A 128 7.14 18.73 -20.46
N LEU A 129 6.32 18.15 -19.60
CA LEU A 129 6.75 17.41 -18.43
C LEU A 129 7.54 16.16 -18.85
N GLN A 130 8.71 15.93 -18.24
CA GLN A 130 9.62 14.82 -18.60
C GLN A 130 9.64 13.69 -17.56
N HIS A 131 9.44 14.02 -16.28
CA HIS A 131 9.62 13.10 -15.16
C HIS A 131 8.51 13.22 -14.11
N THR A 132 7.29 13.53 -14.56
CA THR A 132 6.15 13.75 -13.66
C THR A 132 5.25 12.53 -13.67
N GLU A 133 5.45 11.65 -12.70
CA GLU A 133 4.58 10.55 -12.37
C GLU A 133 4.10 10.76 -10.92
N ILE A 134 2.80 10.70 -10.70
CA ILE A 134 2.19 10.95 -9.39
C ILE A 134 1.69 9.61 -8.84
N GLY A 135 2.08 9.28 -7.60
CA GLY A 135 1.51 8.16 -6.86
C GLY A 135 0.12 8.53 -6.33
N LEU A 136 -0.84 8.69 -7.24
CA LEU A 136 -2.16 9.23 -6.94
C LEU A 136 -2.88 8.42 -5.86
N ALA A 137 -2.86 7.09 -5.94
CA ALA A 137 -3.50 6.27 -4.92
C ALA A 137 -2.81 6.38 -3.55
N ASP A 138 -1.49 6.60 -3.50
CA ASP A 138 -0.76 6.86 -2.24
C ASP A 138 -1.13 8.23 -1.64
N GLU A 139 -1.28 9.28 -2.45
CA GLU A 139 -1.72 10.59 -1.97
C GLU A 139 -3.12 10.51 -1.33
N LEU A 140 -4.04 9.79 -1.98
CA LEU A 140 -5.39 9.59 -1.47
C LEU A 140 -5.42 8.69 -0.24
N ALA A 141 -4.60 7.63 -0.21
CA ALA A 141 -4.45 6.75 0.95
C ALA A 141 -3.90 7.51 2.16
N ALA A 142 -2.85 8.31 1.97
CA ALA A 142 -2.28 9.14 3.03
C ALA A 142 -3.27 10.19 3.55
N ALA A 143 -4.09 10.78 2.67
CA ALA A 143 -5.13 11.72 3.08
C ALA A 143 -6.26 11.02 3.88
N ALA A 144 -6.66 9.82 3.46
CA ALA A 144 -7.64 9.00 4.19
C ALA A 144 -7.11 8.57 5.57
N ASP A 145 -5.81 8.26 5.67
CA ASP A 145 -5.14 7.82 6.89
C ASP A 145 -5.20 8.85 8.03
N LEU A 146 -5.21 10.14 7.70
CA LEU A 146 -5.45 11.23 8.67
C LEU A 146 -6.82 11.16 9.34
N ILE A 147 -7.80 10.53 8.69
CA ILE A 147 -9.17 10.39 9.18
C ILE A 147 -9.38 9.01 9.82
N SER A 148 -8.86 7.94 9.20
CA SER A 148 -9.00 6.59 9.75
C SER A 148 -8.25 6.41 11.07
N GLY A 149 -7.14 7.14 11.24
CA GLY A 149 -6.22 6.95 12.36
C GLY A 149 -5.43 5.64 12.23
N GLN A 150 -4.46 5.46 13.13
CA GLN A 150 -3.57 4.30 13.15
C GLN A 150 -3.62 3.52 14.47
N ALA A 151 -4.61 3.80 15.31
CA ALA A 151 -4.74 3.20 16.64
C ALA A 151 -6.14 2.57 16.81
N ALA A 152 -6.96 3.15 17.68
CA ALA A 152 -8.23 2.59 18.14
C ALA A 152 -9.45 3.41 17.68
N GLU A 153 -9.28 4.27 16.68
CA GLU A 153 -10.33 5.17 16.17
C GLU A 153 -11.51 4.39 15.58
N GLY A 154 -11.27 3.17 15.06
CA GLY A 154 -12.34 2.29 14.56
C GLY A 154 -13.00 2.79 13.28
N LEU A 155 -12.26 3.55 12.45
CA LEU A 155 -12.74 4.15 11.20
C LEU A 155 -12.06 3.51 9.97
N PRO A 156 -12.38 2.24 9.62
CA PRO A 156 -11.66 1.50 8.57
C PRO A 156 -12.04 1.90 7.14
N VAL A 157 -13.01 2.81 6.96
CA VAL A 157 -13.50 3.23 5.64
C VAL A 157 -13.67 4.75 5.61
N VAL A 158 -13.03 5.38 4.63
CA VAL A 158 -13.11 6.83 4.39
C VAL A 158 -13.64 7.09 2.99
N LEU A 159 -14.61 8.01 2.86
CA LEU A 159 -15.14 8.44 1.57
C LEU A 159 -14.53 9.77 1.15
N ILE A 160 -13.72 9.76 0.09
CA ILE A 160 -13.21 10.98 -0.55
C ILE A 160 -14.17 11.37 -1.69
N ARG A 161 -14.66 12.61 -1.67
CA ARG A 161 -15.57 13.15 -2.70
C ARG A 161 -15.01 14.44 -3.30
N GLY A 162 -15.27 14.64 -4.59
CA GLY A 162 -14.91 15.88 -5.30
C GLY A 162 -13.57 15.83 -6.02
N TYR A 163 -12.78 14.77 -5.83
CA TYR A 163 -11.61 14.53 -6.65
C TYR A 163 -12.01 14.25 -8.10
N ARG A 164 -11.31 14.88 -9.04
CA ARG A 164 -11.52 14.71 -10.49
C ARG A 164 -10.20 14.36 -11.13
N LEU A 165 -10.20 13.27 -11.91
CA LEU A 165 -9.04 12.92 -12.70
C LEU A 165 -8.76 14.00 -13.76
N PRO A 166 -7.48 14.27 -14.08
CA PRO A 166 -7.15 15.11 -15.22
C PRO A 166 -7.74 14.55 -16.50
N GLU A 167 -8.16 15.42 -17.41
CA GLU A 167 -8.75 15.02 -18.69
C GLU A 167 -7.83 14.09 -19.47
N GLY A 168 -8.33 12.93 -19.91
CA GLY A 168 -7.53 11.93 -20.64
C GLY A 168 -6.56 11.12 -19.79
N ALA A 169 -6.63 11.23 -18.46
CA ALA A 169 -6.03 10.23 -17.58
C ALA A 169 -6.75 8.88 -17.74
N PRO A 170 -6.07 7.74 -17.54
CA PRO A 170 -6.74 6.45 -17.44
C PRO A 170 -7.81 6.48 -16.33
N GLU A 171 -8.91 5.76 -16.52
CA GLU A 171 -10.00 5.66 -15.53
C GLU A 171 -9.87 4.45 -14.60
N ASP A 172 -8.85 3.61 -14.80
CA ASP A 172 -8.57 2.43 -13.99
C ASP A 172 -7.06 2.16 -13.89
N GLY A 173 -6.66 1.33 -12.94
CA GLY A 173 -5.28 0.94 -12.68
C GLY A 173 -5.20 -0.08 -11.55
N LYS A 174 -3.97 -0.38 -11.12
CA LYS A 174 -3.69 -1.32 -10.03
C LYS A 174 -2.60 -0.76 -9.13
N ALA A 175 -2.64 -1.04 -7.83
CA ALA A 175 -1.59 -0.59 -6.91
C ALA A 175 -0.21 -1.13 -7.30
N ALA A 176 -0.16 -2.28 -7.97
CA ALA A 176 1.08 -2.82 -8.54
C ALA A 176 1.79 -1.87 -9.53
N ASP A 177 1.09 -0.90 -10.12
CA ASP A 177 1.70 0.11 -11.00
C ASP A 177 2.57 1.11 -10.21
N LEU A 178 2.38 1.24 -8.89
CA LEU A 178 3.21 2.06 -8.00
C LEU A 178 4.55 1.42 -7.68
N TYR A 179 4.66 0.09 -7.82
CA TYR A 179 5.80 -0.65 -7.32
C TYR A 179 6.96 -0.59 -8.29
N ARG A 180 8.07 -0.04 -7.81
CA ARG A 180 9.31 0.01 -8.57
C ARG A 180 9.89 -1.40 -8.71
N PRO A 181 10.23 -1.86 -9.92
CA PRO A 181 10.88 -3.15 -10.09
C PRO A 181 12.30 -3.13 -9.48
N PRO A 182 12.83 -4.30 -9.06
CA PRO A 182 14.13 -4.35 -8.36
C PRO A 182 15.29 -3.68 -9.09
N HIS A 183 15.34 -3.77 -10.43
CA HIS A 183 16.43 -3.18 -11.23
C HIS A 183 16.38 -1.64 -11.28
N MET A 184 15.29 -1.01 -10.84
CA MET A 184 15.15 0.44 -10.73
C MET A 184 15.25 0.92 -9.27
N ASP A 185 15.26 0.00 -8.29
CA ASP A 185 15.25 0.33 -6.87
C ASP A 185 16.63 0.79 -6.39
N LEU A 186 16.75 2.09 -6.10
CA LEU A 186 17.99 2.69 -5.63
C LEU A 186 18.20 2.56 -4.11
N TYR A 187 17.21 2.04 -3.37
CA TYR A 187 17.21 2.01 -1.90
C TYR A 187 17.32 0.59 -1.31
N GLY A 188 17.04 -0.45 -2.11
CA GLY A 188 17.36 -1.86 -1.86
C GLY A 188 16.18 -2.82 -1.95
#